data_AF-A0A1F9VCP9-F1
#
_entry.id   AF-A0A1F9VCP9-F1
#
_cell.length_a   1.000
_cell.length_b   1.000
_cell.length_c   1.000
_cell.angle_alpha   90.00
_cell.angle_beta   90.00
_cell.angle_gamma   90.00
#
_symmetry.space_group_name_H-M   'P 1'
#
loop_
_entity.id
_entity.type
_entity.pdbx_description
1 polymer ?
#
loop_
_entity_poly.entity_id
_entity_poly.type
_entity_poly.pdbx_seq_one_letter_code
_entity_poly.pdbx_strand_id
1 'polypeptide(L)'
;MIYKGKEGQWSWIFHRITGIGVLLFLAIHIIDTMLIGWGPEIYNKVIAIYRNPIFKIGEVGLFAAVLYHALNGIRIILIDFIPETTKYHRQIFYVEMLLFFLAMIPVSFLMLSH
;
A
#
# COMPACT_ATOMS: atom_id res chain seq x y z
N MET A 1 6.32 25.69 -20.17
CA MET A 1 6.30 25.64 -18.69
C MET A 1 5.94 24.22 -18.28
N ILE A 2 6.77 23.54 -17.46
CA ILE A 2 6.47 22.20 -16.93
C ILE A 2 5.72 22.37 -15.61
N TYR A 3 4.60 21.66 -15.45
CA TYR A 3 3.83 21.67 -14.20
C TYR A 3 4.67 21.07 -13.07
N LYS A 4 4.82 21.81 -11.96
CA LYS A 4 5.72 21.43 -10.85
C LYS A 4 5.12 20.41 -9.86
N GLY A 5 3.81 20.17 -9.96
CA GLY A 5 3.06 19.37 -9.02
C GLY A 5 3.01 19.94 -7.60
N LYS A 6 1.93 19.63 -6.90
CA LYS A 6 1.74 19.92 -5.48
C LYS A 6 1.32 18.64 -4.77
N GLU A 7 1.20 18.70 -3.45
CA GLU A 7 0.82 17.59 -2.58
C GLU A 7 -0.40 16.84 -3.11
N GLY A 8 -1.42 17.57 -3.61
CA GLY A 8 -2.62 16.97 -4.20
C GLY A 8 -2.36 16.13 -5.47
N GLN A 9 -1.50 16.59 -6.38
CA GLN A 9 -1.18 15.82 -7.59
C GLN A 9 -0.41 14.56 -7.24
N TRP A 10 0.63 14.69 -6.41
CA TRP A 10 1.42 13.53 -5.98
C TRP A 10 0.55 12.52 -5.24
N SER A 11 -0.33 12.98 -4.34
CA SER A 11 -1.24 12.10 -3.62
C SER A 11 -2.17 11.33 -4.57
N TRP A 12 -2.69 12.01 -5.60
CA TRP A 12 -3.51 11.37 -6.63
C TRP A 12 -2.74 10.32 -7.44
N ILE A 13 -1.50 10.61 -7.84
CA ILE A 13 -0.65 9.67 -8.58
C ILE A 13 -0.41 8.42 -7.72
N PHE A 14 0.07 8.61 -6.49
CA PHE A 14 0.38 7.50 -5.60
C PHE A 14 -0.85 6.68 -5.24
N HIS A 15 -2.01 7.30 -5.01
CA HIS A 15 -3.24 6.58 -4.68
C HIS A 15 -3.65 5.62 -5.81
N ARG A 16 -3.50 6.04 -7.07
CA ARG A 16 -3.78 5.20 -8.24
C ARG A 16 -2.78 4.07 -8.40
N ILE A 17 -1.49 4.39 -8.33
CA ILE A 17 -0.42 3.39 -8.48
C ILE A 17 -0.56 2.32 -7.39
N THR A 18 -0.74 2.74 -6.14
CA THR A 18 -0.94 1.82 -5.02
C THR A 18 -2.23 1.01 -5.16
N GLY A 19 -3.34 1.61 -5.60
CA GLY A 19 -4.59 0.89 -5.83
C GLY A 19 -4.48 -0.19 -6.90
N ILE A 20 -3.80 0.10 -8.01
CA ILE A 20 -3.51 -0.91 -9.05
C ILE A 20 -2.59 -1.99 -8.50
N GLY A 21 -1.54 -1.62 -7.76
CA GLY A 21 -0.64 -2.58 -7.12
C GLY A 21 -1.35 -3.53 -6.16
N VAL A 22 -2.23 -3.00 -5.30
CA VAL A 22 -3.03 -3.79 -4.36
C VAL A 22 -4.01 -4.71 -5.09
N LEU A 23 -4.66 -4.22 -6.16
CA LEU A 23 -5.57 -5.04 -6.97
C LEU A 23 -4.83 -6.22 -7.63
N LEU A 24 -3.66 -5.95 -8.24
CA LEU A 24 -2.85 -6.99 -8.87
C LEU A 24 -2.34 -8.00 -7.84
N PHE A 25 -1.86 -7.53 -6.68
CA PHE A 25 -1.50 -8.40 -5.57
C PHE A 25 -2.68 -9.28 -5.16
N LEU A 26 -3.86 -8.69 -4.95
CA LEU A 26 -5.03 -9.44 -4.52
C LEU A 26 -5.43 -10.53 -5.53
N ALA A 27 -5.35 -10.25 -6.83
CA ALA A 27 -5.61 -11.24 -7.87
C ALA A 27 -4.62 -12.41 -7.81
N ILE A 28 -3.32 -12.13 -7.69
CA ILE A 28 -2.28 -13.16 -7.54
C ILE A 28 -2.47 -13.95 -6.24
N HIS A 29 -2.79 -13.25 -5.15
CA HIS A 29 -2.98 -13.82 -3.82
C HIS A 29 -4.20 -14.76 -3.76
N ILE A 30 -5.29 -14.43 -4.45
CA ILE A 30 -6.43 -15.33 -4.55
C ILE A 30 -6.00 -16.61 -5.28
N ILE A 31 -5.29 -16.48 -6.41
CA ILE A 31 -4.83 -17.63 -7.19
C ILE A 31 -3.90 -18.52 -6.37
N ASP A 32 -2.88 -17.95 -5.71
CA ASP A 32 -1.90 -18.74 -4.96
C ASP A 32 -2.53 -19.45 -3.75
N THR A 33 -3.46 -18.79 -3.07
CA THR A 33 -4.16 -19.37 -1.92
C THR A 33 -5.10 -20.49 -2.35
N MET A 34 -5.74 -20.37 -3.52
CA MET A 34 -6.59 -21.43 -4.09
C MET A 34 -5.83 -22.72 -4.41
N LEU A 35 -4.51 -22.65 -4.63
CA LEU A 35 -3.70 -23.85 -4.91
C LEU A 35 -3.62 -24.82 -3.73
N ILE A 36 -4.00 -24.41 -2.52
CA ILE A 36 -4.15 -25.32 -1.38
C ILE A 36 -5.12 -26.46 -1.68
N GLY A 37 -6.16 -26.21 -2.50
CA GLY A 37 -7.14 -27.20 -2.92
C GLY A 37 -6.58 -28.28 -3.87
N TRP A 38 -5.39 -28.06 -4.42
CA TRP A 38 -4.70 -28.97 -5.34
C TRP A 38 -3.66 -29.85 -4.63
N GLY A 39 -3.63 -29.80 -3.30
CA GLY A 39 -2.76 -30.62 -2.46
C GLY A 39 -1.47 -29.92 -2.03
N PRO A 40 -0.83 -30.43 -0.97
CA PRO A 40 0.30 -29.78 -0.31
C PRO A 40 1.53 -29.68 -1.22
N GLU A 41 1.71 -30.60 -2.17
CA GLU A 41 2.87 -30.57 -3.07
C GLU A 41 2.88 -29.31 -3.95
N ILE A 42 1.76 -28.98 -4.58
CA ILE A 42 1.64 -27.82 -5.48
C ILE A 42 1.74 -26.53 -4.66
N TYR A 43 1.01 -26.45 -3.55
CA TYR A 43 1.03 -25.30 -2.67
C TYR A 43 2.44 -25.00 -2.12
N ASN A 44 3.15 -26.02 -1.63
CA ASN A 44 4.50 -25.85 -1.08
C ASN A 44 5.52 -25.41 -2.15
N LYS A 45 5.38 -25.86 -3.40
CA LYS A 45 6.24 -25.41 -4.51
C LYS A 45 6.07 -23.90 -4.77
N VAL A 46 4.84 -23.40 -4.76
CA VAL A 46 4.57 -21.96 -4.95
C VAL A 46 5.03 -21.14 -3.75
N ILE A 47 4.73 -21.58 -2.53
CA ILE A 47 5.17 -20.91 -1.29
C ILE A 47 6.70 -20.85 -1.18
N ALA A 48 7.42 -21.85 -1.69
CA ALA A 48 8.88 -21.83 -1.70
C ALA A 48 9.47 -20.66 -2.51
N ILE A 49 8.76 -20.18 -3.53
CA ILE A 49 9.17 -18.99 -4.31
C ILE A 49 9.15 -17.75 -3.43
N TYR A 50 8.07 -17.55 -2.66
CA TYR A 50 7.90 -16.40 -1.77
C TYR A 50 8.88 -16.35 -0.60
N ARG A 51 9.56 -17.47 -0.29
CA ARG A 51 10.63 -17.50 0.72
C ARG A 51 11.95 -16.88 0.24
N ASN A 52 12.07 -16.51 -1.04
CA ASN A 52 13.26 -15.85 -1.54
C ASN A 52 13.35 -14.41 -0.96
N PRO A 53 14.53 -13.95 -0.50
CA PRO A 53 14.71 -12.60 0.08
C PRO A 53 14.21 -11.43 -0.78
N ILE A 54 14.15 -11.58 -2.11
CA ILE A 54 13.58 -10.57 -3.01
C ILE A 54 12.09 -10.31 -2.70
N PHE A 55 11.33 -11.35 -2.34
CA PHE A 55 9.91 -11.19 -2.00
C PHE A 55 9.71 -10.48 -0.66
N LYS A 56 10.67 -10.58 0.26
CA LYS A 56 10.65 -9.81 1.52
C LYS A 56 10.68 -8.29 1.28
N ILE A 57 11.42 -7.84 0.27
CA ILE A 57 11.38 -6.43 -0.18
C ILE A 57 10.01 -6.12 -0.79
N GLY A 58 9.46 -7.05 -1.58
CA GLY A 58 8.12 -6.96 -2.15
C GLY A 58 7.02 -6.85 -1.09
N GLU A 59 7.11 -7.60 0.01
CA GLU A 59 6.18 -7.56 1.13
C GLU A 59 6.19 -6.19 1.82
N VAL A 60 7.37 -5.61 2.06
CA VAL A 60 7.51 -4.25 2.60
C VAL A 60 6.91 -3.21 1.63
N GLY A 61 7.16 -3.37 0.32
CA GLY A 61 6.58 -2.51 -0.71
C GLY A 61 5.05 -2.63 -0.78
N LEU A 62 4.51 -3.84 -0.67
CA LEU A 62 3.07 -4.09 -0.62
C LEU A 62 2.46 -3.47 0.63
N PHE A 63 3.08 -3.62 1.80
CA PHE A 63 2.63 -3.00 3.02
C PHE A 63 2.57 -1.48 2.87
N ALA A 64 3.61 -0.86 2.31
CA ALA A 64 3.61 0.57 2.00
C ALA A 64 2.46 0.97 1.07
N ALA A 65 2.21 0.18 0.01
CA ALA A 65 1.13 0.43 -0.94
C ALA A 65 -0.25 0.38 -0.27
N VAL A 66 -0.53 -0.67 0.51
CA VAL A 66 -1.81 -0.84 1.23
C VAL A 66 -2.00 0.29 2.25
N LEU A 67 -0.98 0.56 3.07
CA LEU A 67 -1.04 1.57 4.13
C LEU A 67 -1.28 2.96 3.54
N TYR A 68 -0.51 3.35 2.51
CA TYR A 68 -0.70 4.62 1.83
C TYR A 68 -2.08 4.71 1.18
N HIS A 69 -2.50 3.67 0.46
CA HIS A 69 -3.80 3.64 -0.23
C HIS A 69 -4.96 3.83 0.74
N ALA A 70 -4.92 3.14 1.88
CA ALA A 70 -5.92 3.25 2.94
C ALA A 70 -5.94 4.64 3.58
N LEU A 71 -4.79 5.17 3.99
CA LEU A 71 -4.69 6.49 4.63
C LEU A 71 -5.12 7.62 3.70
N ASN A 72 -4.63 7.63 2.45
CA ASN A 72 -5.06 8.63 1.47
C ASN A 72 -6.54 8.45 1.07
N GLY A 73 -7.05 7.21 1.07
CA GLY A 73 -8.48 6.93 0.88
C GLY A 73 -9.34 7.59 1.97
N ILE A 74 -8.92 7.48 3.24
CA ILE A 74 -9.57 8.17 4.36
C ILE A 74 -9.51 9.70 4.18
N ARG A 75 -8.38 10.24 3.73
CA ARG A 75 -8.26 11.68 3.41
C ARG A 75 -9.25 12.10 2.32
N ILE A 76 -9.40 11.31 1.26
CA ILE A 76 -10.36 11.58 0.18
C ILE A 76 -11.79 11.58 0.75
N ILE A 77 -12.16 10.53 1.50
CA ILE A 77 -13.47 10.44 2.16
C ILE A 77 -13.71 11.66 3.06
N LEU A 78 -12.74 12.06 3.87
CA LEU A 78 -12.86 13.21 4.76
C LEU A 78 -13.15 14.51 3.98
N ILE A 79 -12.45 14.73 2.86
CA ILE A 79 -12.62 15.92 2.02
C ILE A 79 -13.96 15.91 1.29
N ASP A 80 -14.37 14.74 0.77
CA ASP A 80 -15.61 14.60 0.00
C ASP A 80 -16.86 14.74 0.87
N PHE A 81 -16.82 14.22 2.10
CA PHE A 81 -17.97 14.24 3.01
C PHE A 81 -17.98 15.42 3.99
N ILE A 82 -16.86 16.11 4.20
CA ILE A 82 -16.76 17.30 5.06
C ILE A 82 -16.08 18.44 4.29
N PRO A 83 -16.81 19.19 3.45
CA PRO A 83 -16.23 20.18 2.53
C PRO A 83 -15.37 21.25 3.22
N GLU A 84 -15.68 21.60 4.47
CA GLU A 84 -14.91 22.54 5.28
C GLU A 84 -13.47 22.10 5.50
N THR A 85 -13.18 20.80 5.39
CA THR A 85 -11.82 20.25 5.54
C THR A 85 -10.92 20.54 4.34
N THR A 86 -11.49 20.92 3.18
CA THR A 86 -10.73 21.28 1.98
C THR A 86 -9.75 22.42 2.23
N LYS A 87 -10.10 23.39 3.10
CA LYS A 87 -9.20 24.50 3.48
C LYS A 87 -7.97 24.04 4.27
N TYR A 88 -8.03 22.82 4.82
CA TYR A 88 -6.96 22.17 5.58
C TYR A 88 -6.29 21.02 4.81
N HIS A 89 -6.51 20.90 3.49
CA HIS A 89 -6.04 19.77 2.70
C HIS A 89 -4.53 19.50 2.84
N ARG A 90 -3.73 20.57 3.01
CA ARG A 90 -2.28 20.50 3.17
C ARG A 90 -1.92 19.94 4.55
N GLN A 91 -2.55 20.42 5.61
CA GLN A 91 -2.36 19.95 6.98
C GLN A 91 -2.76 18.48 7.10
N ILE A 92 -3.91 18.11 6.54
CA ILE A 92 -4.40 16.72 6.51
C ILE A 92 -3.41 15.82 5.77
N PHE A 93 -2.84 16.27 4.64
CA PHE A 93 -1.79 15.54 3.95
C PHE A 93 -0.54 15.32 4.83
N TYR A 94 -0.07 16.32 5.56
CA TYR A 94 1.09 16.11 6.45
C TYR A 94 0.78 15.19 7.63
N VAL A 95 -0.45 15.24 8.17
CA VAL A 95 -0.91 14.30 9.20
C VAL A 95 -0.95 12.87 8.64
N GLU A 96 -1.50 12.69 7.44
CA GLU A 96 -1.48 11.40 6.72
C GLU A 96 -0.06 10.86 6.56
N MET A 97 0.88 11.70 6.08
CA MET A 97 2.28 11.30 5.90
C MET A 97 2.96 10.98 7.24
N LEU A 98 2.65 11.72 8.30
CA LEU A 98 3.16 11.42 9.65
C LEU A 98 2.66 10.05 10.11
N LEU A 99 1.36 9.77 10.00
CA LEU A 99 0.77 8.48 10.35
C LEU A 99 1.37 7.34 9.51
N PHE A 100 1.56 7.59 8.21
CA PHE A 100 2.22 6.66 7.30
C PHE A 100 3.62 6.30 7.81
N PHE A 101 4.49 7.27 8.09
CA PHE A 101 5.85 6.97 8.56
C PHE A 101 5.89 6.38 9.97
N LEU A 102 5.00 6.82 10.86
CA LEU A 102 4.88 6.26 12.22
C LEU A 102 4.51 4.78 12.22
N ALA A 103 3.68 4.33 11.27
CA ALA A 103 3.37 2.90 11.11
C ALA A 103 4.42 2.18 10.24
N MET A 104 4.86 2.79 9.14
CA MET A 104 5.75 2.19 8.16
C MET A 104 7.10 1.81 8.76
N ILE A 105 7.74 2.71 9.52
CA ILE A 105 9.09 2.51 10.04
C ILE A 105 9.17 1.31 11.01
N PRO A 106 8.39 1.25 12.11
CA PRO A 106 8.50 0.14 13.05
C PRO A 106 8.08 -1.20 12.42
N VAL A 107 7.01 -1.22 11.61
CA VAL A 107 6.54 -2.46 10.99
C VAL A 107 7.56 -2.97 9.97
N SER A 108 8.12 -2.09 9.14
CA SER A 108 9.15 -2.51 8.17
C SER A 108 10.41 -2.99 8.85
N PHE A 109 10.81 -2.37 9.98
CA PHE A 109 11.93 -2.86 10.77
C PHE A 109 11.67 -4.29 11.28
N LEU A 110 10.49 -4.55 11.82
CA LEU A 110 10.09 -5.89 12.26
C LEU A 110 10.10 -6.89 11.10
N MET A 111 9.48 -6.54 9.97
CA MET A 111 9.45 -7.37 8.76
C MET A 111 10.86 -7.69 8.25
N LEU A 112 11.78 -6.73 8.29
CA LEU A 112 13.16 -6.93 7.83
C LEU A 112 14.04 -7.68 8.83
N SER A 113 13.70 -7.66 10.12
CA SER A 113 14.47 -8.32 11.18
C SER A 113 14.27 -9.85 11.29
N HIS A 114 13.23 -10.40 10.64
CA HIS A 114 12.90 -11.83 10.64
C HIS A 114 13.24 -12.50 9.32
#